data_AF-A0A844M422-F1
#
_entry.id   AF-A0A844M422-F1
#
_cell.length_a   1.000
_cell.length_b   1.000
_cell.length_c   1.000
_cell.angle_alpha   90.00
_cell.angle_beta   90.00
_cell.angle_gamma   90.00
#
_symmetry.space_group_name_H-M   'P 1'
#
loop_
_entity.id
_entity.type
_entity.pdbx_description
1 polymer ?
#
loop_
_entity_poly.entity_id
_entity_poly.type
_entity_poly.pdbx_seq_one_letter_code
_entity_poly.pdbx_strand_id
1 'polypeptide(L)'
;IYALALERYMAKDDILSHYLNVSPFGRNNKGQNIAGVEEAARGIFGVSAKDLTVPQAAFLAGLPQSPIIYSPYSSTGQLKSQE
;
A
#
# COMPACT_ATOMS: atom_id res chain seq x y z
N ILE A 1 4.18 -12.11 -21.61
CA ILE A 1 4.49 -11.13 -22.68
C ILE A 1 4.26 -9.67 -22.28
N TYR A 2 3.19 -9.35 -21.54
CA TYR A 2 2.87 -7.97 -21.14
C TYR A 2 3.94 -7.28 -20.29
N ALA A 3 4.51 -7.95 -19.28
CA ALA A 3 5.57 -7.37 -18.45
C ALA A 3 6.82 -6.98 -19.27
N LEU A 4 7.25 -7.86 -20.20
CA LEU A 4 8.37 -7.56 -21.08
C LEU A 4 8.07 -6.39 -22.03
N ALA A 5 6.83 -6.28 -22.51
CA ALA A 5 6.42 -5.14 -23.32
C ALA A 5 6.42 -3.85 -22.50
N LEU A 6 5.89 -3.86 -21.28
CA LEU A 6 5.89 -2.72 -20.36
C LEU A 6 7.31 -2.18 -20.15
N GLU A 7 8.26 -3.06 -19.85
CA GLU A 7 9.65 -2.68 -19.61
C GLU A 7 10.36 -2.11 -20.85
N ARG A 8 9.92 -2.44 -22.06
CA ARG A 8 10.48 -1.88 -23.29
C ARG A 8 10.03 -0.44 -23.57
N TYR A 9 8.88 -0.03 -23.00
CA TYR A 9 8.24 1.25 -23.30
C TYR A 9 8.15 2.20 -22.10
N MET A 10 8.60 1.80 -20.91
CA MET A 10 8.47 2.57 -19.68
C MET A 10 9.73 2.45 -18.82
N ALA A 11 10.20 3.57 -18.26
CA ALA A 11 11.35 3.58 -17.36
C ALA A 11 11.03 2.84 -16.05
N LYS A 12 12.05 2.30 -15.37
CA LYS A 12 11.87 1.55 -14.13
C LYS A 12 11.22 2.40 -13.03
N ASP A 13 11.58 3.68 -12.94
CA ASP A 13 11.00 4.61 -11.98
C ASP A 13 9.51 4.87 -12.25
N ASP A 14 9.11 4.95 -13.52
CA ASP A 14 7.70 5.10 -13.91
C ASP A 14 6.90 3.84 -13.60
N ILE A 15 7.47 2.65 -13.89
CA ILE A 15 6.83 1.36 -13.56
C ILE A 15 6.61 1.26 -12.05
N LEU A 16 7.63 1.59 -11.25
CA LEU A 16 7.53 1.57 -9.80
C LEU A 16 6.52 2.61 -9.30
N SER A 17 6.55 3.82 -9.84
CA SER A 17 5.60 4.89 -9.48
C SER A 17 4.15 4.49 -9.79
N HIS A 18 3.90 3.89 -10.96
CA HIS A 18 2.58 3.35 -11.29
C HIS A 18 2.17 2.22 -10.35
N TYR A 19 3.07 1.27 -10.09
CA TYR A 19 2.79 0.18 -9.15
C TYR A 19 2.40 0.73 -7.77
N LEU A 20 3.19 1.66 -7.23
CA LEU A 20 2.95 2.26 -5.91
C LEU A 20 1.66 3.08 -5.84
N ASN A 21 1.17 3.63 -6.95
CA ASN A 21 -0.08 4.40 -6.98
C ASN A 21 -1.35 3.54 -7.18
N VAL A 22 -1.22 2.33 -7.71
CA VAL A 22 -2.39 1.50 -8.09
C VAL A 22 -2.51 0.24 -7.23
N SER A 23 -1.41 -0.25 -6.66
CA SER A 23 -1.41 -1.48 -5.85
C SER A 23 -2.34 -1.35 -4.64
N PRO A 24 -3.11 -2.40 -4.29
CA PRO A 24 -3.91 -2.42 -3.07
C PRO A 24 -3.03 -2.54 -1.82
N PHE A 25 -3.27 -1.70 -0.81
CA PHE A 25 -2.56 -1.67 0.46
C PHE A 25 -3.42 -2.10 1.66
N GLY A 26 -4.61 -2.64 1.43
CA GLY A 26 -5.45 -3.22 2.47
C GLY A 26 -6.57 -2.29 2.90
N ARG A 27 -6.73 -2.03 4.20
CA ARG A 27 -7.80 -1.17 4.73
C ARG A 27 -7.26 -0.05 5.61
N ASN A 28 -7.98 1.08 5.61
CA ASN A 28 -7.72 2.20 6.51
C ASN A 28 -8.53 2.08 7.82
N ASN A 29 -8.34 3.05 8.71
CA ASN A 29 -9.06 3.20 9.98
C ASN A 29 -10.59 3.42 9.86
N LYS A 30 -11.14 3.49 8.64
CA LYS A 30 -12.59 3.52 8.36
C LYS A 30 -13.11 2.20 7.79
N GLY A 31 -12.25 1.18 7.69
CA GLY A 31 -12.58 -0.13 7.12
C GLY A 31 -12.66 -0.12 5.59
N GLN A 32 -12.29 0.98 4.95
CA GLN A 32 -12.34 1.15 3.50
C GLN A 32 -11.10 0.53 2.86
N ASN A 33 -11.27 -0.11 1.71
CA ASN A 33 -10.14 -0.59 0.92
C ASN A 33 -9.33 0.61 0.41
N ILE A 34 -8.01 0.51 0.51
CA ILE A 34 -7.06 1.53 0.05
C ILE A 34 -6.17 0.98 -1.05
N ALA A 35 -5.93 1.82 -2.06
CA ALA A 35 -4.97 1.58 -3.12
C ALA A 35 -4.10 2.83 -3.27
N GLY A 36 -2.82 2.62 -3.55
CA GLY A 36 -1.84 3.70 -3.59
C GLY A 36 -1.13 3.93 -2.25
N VAL A 37 0.18 4.15 -2.31
CA VAL A 37 1.05 4.29 -1.13
C VAL A 37 0.79 5.57 -0.35
N GLU A 38 0.38 6.66 -1.01
CA GLU A 38 0.01 7.92 -0.34
C GLU A 38 -1.27 7.75 0.48
N GLU A 39 -2.30 7.11 -0.11
CA GLU A 39 -3.54 6.79 0.61
C GLU A 39 -3.30 5.82 1.76
N ALA A 40 -2.36 4.87 1.59
CA ALA A 40 -1.97 3.96 2.65
C ALA A 40 -1.26 4.68 3.82
N ALA A 41 -0.30 5.55 3.51
CA ALA A 41 0.41 6.35 4.52
C ALA A 41 -0.56 7.22 5.34
N ARG A 42 -1.50 7.88 4.67
CA ARG A 42 -2.54 8.69 5.33
C ARG A 42 -3.53 7.83 6.11
N GLY A 43 -3.99 6.74 5.51
CA GLY A 43 -5.04 5.88 6.07
C GLY A 43 -4.60 5.04 7.27
N ILE A 44 -3.31 4.73 7.39
CA ILE A 44 -2.75 3.90 8.46
C ILE A 44 -1.98 4.74 9.48
N PHE A 45 -1.18 5.71 9.03
CA PHE A 45 -0.27 6.48 9.90
C PHE A 45 -0.58 7.97 9.99
N GLY A 46 -1.49 8.50 9.16
CA GLY A 46 -1.85 9.92 9.17
C GLY A 46 -0.75 10.87 8.65
N VAL A 47 0.26 10.34 7.95
CA VAL A 47 1.37 11.12 7.37
C VAL A 47 1.37 11.01 5.83
N SER A 48 2.06 11.91 5.14
CA SER A 48 2.32 11.75 3.70
C SER A 48 3.35 10.63 3.48
N ALA A 49 3.29 9.95 2.34
CA ALA A 49 4.22 8.86 2.02
C ALA A 49 5.69 9.30 2.05
N LYS A 50 5.97 10.56 1.69
CA LYS A 50 7.33 11.13 1.76
C LYS A 50 7.86 11.31 3.19
N ASP A 51 6.96 11.36 4.18
CA ASP A 51 7.26 11.63 5.59
C ASP A 51 7.26 10.32 6.42
N LEU A 52 7.17 9.15 5.77
CA LEU A 52 7.22 7.86 6.44
C LEU A 52 8.61 7.62 7.04
N THR A 53 8.61 7.14 8.29
CA THR A 53 9.81 6.55 8.89
C THR A 53 10.14 5.21 8.23
N VAL A 54 11.40 4.76 8.33
CA VAL A 54 11.82 3.45 7.79
C VAL A 54 10.93 2.29 8.28
N PRO A 55 10.56 2.18 9.57
CA PRO A 55 9.65 1.13 10.03
C PRO A 55 8.24 1.23 9.42
N GLN A 56 7.69 2.44 9.26
CA GLN A 56 6.37 2.63 8.64
C GLN A 56 6.40 2.26 7.15
N ALA A 57 7.46 2.65 6.43
CA ALA A 57 7.66 2.28 5.04
C ALA A 57 7.81 0.76 4.87
N ALA A 58 8.58 0.11 5.75
CA ALA A 58 8.72 -1.35 5.77
C ALA A 58 7.38 -2.05 6.02
N PHE A 59 6.56 -1.53 6.94
CA PHE A 59 5.22 -2.03 7.19
C PHE A 59 4.34 -1.95 5.93
N LEU A 60 4.27 -0.78 5.29
CA LEU A 60 3.49 -0.60 4.06
C LEU A 60 3.98 -1.48 2.91
N ALA A 61 5.30 -1.67 2.77
CA ALA A 61 5.90 -2.49 1.72
C ALA A 61 5.48 -3.97 1.81
N GLY A 62 5.13 -4.45 3.01
CA GLY A 62 4.62 -5.81 3.21
C GLY A 62 3.15 -6.01 2.83
N LEU A 63 2.34 -4.95 2.83
CA LEU A 63 0.88 -5.06 2.66
C LEU A 63 0.45 -5.61 1.30
N PRO A 64 1.01 -5.19 0.14
CA PRO A 64 0.56 -5.65 -1.17
C PRO A 64 0.55 -7.16 -1.37
N GLN A 65 1.37 -7.91 -0.63
CA GLN A 65 1.45 -9.37 -0.74
C GLN A 65 0.15 -10.06 -0.33
N SER A 66 -0.50 -9.58 0.73
CA SER A 66 -1.82 -10.04 1.16
C SER A 66 -2.56 -8.89 1.86
N PRO A 67 -3.12 -7.94 1.10
CA PRO A 67 -3.55 -6.65 1.61
C PRO A 67 -4.65 -6.77 2.68
N ILE A 68 -5.54 -7.73 2.53
CA ILE A 68 -6.62 -7.97 3.49
C ILE A 68 -6.11 -8.63 4.76
N ILE A 69 -5.14 -9.56 4.67
CA ILE A 69 -4.64 -10.28 5.84
C ILE A 69 -3.72 -9.37 6.66
N TYR A 70 -2.76 -8.70 6.01
CA TYR A 70 -1.75 -7.89 6.69
C TYR A 70 -2.23 -6.48 7.07
N SER A 71 -3.37 -6.02 6.53
CA SER A 71 -4.00 -4.79 7.01
C SER A 71 -4.28 -4.86 8.52
N PRO A 72 -3.91 -3.84 9.30
CA PRO A 72 -4.19 -3.81 10.74
C PRO A 72 -5.67 -3.61 11.04
N TYR A 73 -6.45 -3.13 10.06
CA TYR A 73 -7.87 -2.83 10.21
C TYR A 73 -8.78 -3.91 9.60
N SER A 74 -9.90 -4.16 10.27
CA SER A 74 -11.01 -4.98 9.79
C SER A 74 -11.92 -4.20 8.82
N SER A 75 -13.02 -4.79 8.36
CA SER A 75 -14.02 -4.12 7.52
C SER A 75 -14.80 -3.02 8.24
N THR A 76 -14.75 -3.01 9.58
CA THR A 76 -15.41 -1.99 10.40
C THR A 76 -14.48 -0.84 10.76
N GLY A 77 -13.21 -0.88 10.32
CA GLY A 77 -12.19 0.11 10.69
C GLY A 77 -11.60 -0.08 12.08
N GLN A 78 -12.03 -1.12 12.81
CA GLN A 78 -11.44 -1.50 14.08
C GLN A 78 -10.11 -2.23 13.85
N LEU A 79 -9.17 -2.06 14.78
CA LEU A 79 -7.94 -2.86 14.79
C LEU A 79 -8.30 -4.34 14.95
N LYS A 80 -7.66 -5.19 14.15
CA LYS A 80 -7.73 -6.63 14.36
C LYS A 80 -7.08 -6.99 15.69
N SER A 81 -7.64 -7.99 16.37
CA SER A 81 -6.98 -8.59 17.53
C SER A 81 -5.61 -9.12 17.11
N GLN A 82 -4.62 -8.98 17.99
CA GLN A 82 -3.41 -9.78 17.83
C GLN A 82 -3.81 -11.25 18.02
N GLU A 83 -3.49 -12.08 17.04
CA GLU A 83 -3.54 -13.54 17.19
C GLU A 83 -2.47 -13.99 18.19
#